data_AF-A0A917JC90-F1
#
_entry.id   AF-A0A917JC90-F1
#
_cell.length_a   1.000
_cell.length_b   1.000
_cell.length_c   1.000
_cell.angle_alpha   90.00
_cell.angle_beta   90.00
_cell.angle_gamma   90.00
#
_symmetry.space_group_name_H-M   'P 1'
#
loop_
_entity.id
_entity.type
_entity.pdbx_description
1 polymer ?
#
loop_
_entity_poly.entity_id
_entity_poly.type
_entity_poly.pdbx_seq_one_letter_code
_entity_poly.pdbx_strand_id
1 'polypeptide(L)'
;MKSKLFEEKTVTAKTSAERWVRIFPDQGDGYQLYDALQERDVGRILFDADGNWIYDGTALNIDEQEHIAGSISGNYKEMDNLIRGLYEKEY
;
A
#
# COMPACT_ATOMS: atom_id res chain seq x y z
N MET A 1 -23.38 6.73 -17.56
CA MET A 1 -23.21 5.34 -17.11
C MET A 1 -21.88 4.84 -17.66
N LYS A 2 -20.80 4.93 -16.88
CA LYS A 2 -19.49 4.39 -17.26
C LYS A 2 -19.30 3.09 -16.50
N SER A 3 -19.35 1.98 -17.24
CA SER A 3 -18.89 0.68 -16.79
C SER A 3 -17.39 0.73 -16.56
N LYS A 4 -16.95 0.24 -15.40
CA LYS A 4 -15.69 -0.45 -15.18
C LYS A 4 -15.81 -1.06 -13.79
N LEU A 5 -16.27 -2.32 -13.77
CA LEU A 5 -15.93 -3.23 -12.69
C LEU A 5 -14.40 -3.33 -12.68
N PHE A 6 -13.73 -2.40 -12.01
CA PHE A 6 -12.56 -2.77 -11.25
C PHE A 6 -13.17 -3.45 -10.03
N GLU A 7 -13.35 -4.77 -10.09
CA GLU A 7 -13.40 -5.55 -8.86
C GLU A 7 -12.05 -5.27 -8.20
N GLU A 8 -12.06 -4.28 -7.32
CA GLU A 8 -10.89 -3.78 -6.65
C GLU A 8 -10.52 -4.89 -5.67
N LYS A 9 -9.68 -5.79 -6.20
CA LYS A 9 -9.47 -7.12 -5.65
C LYS A 9 -8.69 -6.94 -4.36
N THR A 10 -9.15 -7.56 -3.28
CA THR A 10 -8.44 -7.57 -2.01
C THR A 10 -6.99 -8.02 -2.23
N VAL A 11 -6.04 -7.15 -1.90
CA VAL A 11 -4.61 -7.46 -2.00
C VAL A 11 -4.13 -7.90 -0.63
N THR A 12 -3.22 -8.87 -0.58
CA THR A 12 -2.51 -9.21 0.66
C THR A 12 -1.05 -8.84 0.47
N ALA A 13 -0.50 -8.04 1.38
CA ALA A 13 0.88 -7.63 1.38
C ALA A 13 1.57 -8.09 2.67
N LYS A 14 2.85 -8.47 2.56
CA LYS A 14 3.71 -8.75 3.70
C LYS A 14 4.54 -7.50 3.96
N THR A 15 4.42 -6.89 5.13
CA THR A 15 5.19 -5.70 5.49
C THR A 15 6.69 -6.03 5.62
N SER A 16 7.53 -4.99 5.69
CA SER A 16 8.98 -5.14 5.96
C SER A 16 9.27 -5.86 7.29
N ALA A 17 8.35 -5.75 8.26
CA ALA A 17 8.41 -6.43 9.56
C ALA A 17 7.78 -7.83 9.55
N GLU A 18 7.60 -8.42 8.37
CA GLU A 18 7.01 -9.74 8.15
C GLU A 18 5.53 -9.91 8.55
N ARG A 19 4.81 -8.83 8.82
CA ARG A 19 3.38 -8.85 9.13
C ARG A 19 2.55 -9.06 7.85
N TRP A 20 1.52 -9.91 7.93
CA TRP A 20 0.58 -10.11 6.82
C TRP A 20 -0.64 -9.19 6.97
N VAL A 21 -0.80 -8.27 6.01
CA VAL A 21 -1.89 -7.29 6.00
C VAL A 21 -2.77 -7.52 4.77
N ARG A 22 -4.08 -7.66 5.01
CA ARG A 22 -5.10 -7.64 3.96
C ARG A 22 -5.55 -6.21 3.72
N ILE A 23 -5.58 -5.83 2.45
CA ILE A 23 -5.88 -4.50 1.95
C ILE A 23 -7.22 -4.57 1.23
N PHE A 24 -8.22 -3.90 1.78
CA PHE A 24 -9.56 -3.84 1.23
C PHE A 24 -9.82 -2.43 0.69
N PRO A 25 -10.21 -2.28 -0.57
CA PRO A 25 -10.69 -0.99 -1.05
C PRO A 25 -11.96 -0.58 -0.31
N ASP A 26 -12.01 0.68 0.11
CA ASP A 26 -13.16 1.29 0.76
C ASP A 26 -14.05 1.99 -0.28
N GLN A 27 -15.34 2.17 0.00
CA GLN A 27 -16.36 2.69 -0.92
C GLN A 27 -16.19 4.17 -1.34
N GLY A 28 -15.03 4.80 -1.07
CA GLY A 28 -14.83 6.24 -1.24
C GLY A 28 -13.43 6.62 -1.69
N ASP A 29 -12.45 6.59 -0.78
CA ASP A 29 -11.17 7.31 -1.00
C ASP A 29 -9.92 6.62 -0.40
N GLY A 30 -9.98 5.31 -0.13
CA GLY A 30 -8.86 4.63 0.52
C GLY A 30 -8.96 3.12 0.63
N TYR A 31 -8.04 2.56 1.42
CA TYR A 31 -7.84 1.14 1.59
C TYR A 31 -7.76 0.77 3.07
N GLN A 32 -8.75 0.01 3.55
CA GLN A 32 -8.77 -0.54 4.90
C GLN A 32 -7.72 -1.65 5.06
N LEU A 33 -7.03 -1.66 6.19
CA LEU A 33 -5.96 -2.59 6.49
C LEU A 33 -6.34 -3.51 7.65
N TYR A 34 -6.16 -4.80 7.46
CA TYR A 34 -6.46 -5.82 8.46
C TYR A 34 -5.29 -6.78 8.65
N ASP A 35 -4.82 -6.93 9.88
CA ASP A 35 -3.83 -7.94 10.24
C ASP A 35 -4.55 -9.29 10.38
N ALA A 36 -4.32 -10.18 9.41
CA ALA A 36 -4.99 -11.47 9.37
C ALA A 36 -4.50 -12.45 10.44
N LEU A 37 -3.32 -12.24 11.01
CA LEU A 37 -2.76 -13.11 12.04
C LEU A 37 -3.25 -12.71 13.43
N GLN A 38 -3.34 -11.40 13.69
CA GLN A 38 -3.84 -10.84 14.94
C GLN A 38 -5.36 -10.60 14.92
N GLU A 39 -6.01 -10.92 13.80
CA GLU A 39 -7.44 -10.75 13.56
C GLU A 39 -7.98 -9.36 13.93
N ARG A 40 -7.21 -8.30 13.63
CA ARG A 40 -7.55 -6.93 14.02
C ARG A 40 -7.38 -5.92 12.90
N ASP A 41 -8.18 -4.86 13.00
CA ASP A 41 -7.99 -3.65 12.21
C ASP A 41 -6.67 -2.97 12.55
N VAL A 42 -5.93 -2.55 11.52
CA VAL A 42 -4.65 -1.85 11.68
C VAL A 42 -4.65 -0.48 11.00
N GLY A 43 -5.82 0.11 10.76
CA GLY A 43 -6.01 1.42 10.16
C GLY A 43 -6.31 1.36 8.67
N ARG A 44 -6.04 2.46 7.97
CA ARG A 44 -6.29 2.59 6.51
C ARG A 44 -5.29 3.51 5.82
N ILE A 45 -5.12 3.31 4.53
CA ILE A 45 -4.41 4.24 3.64
C ILE A 45 -5.44 5.09 2.90
N LEU A 46 -5.33 6.40 3.04
CA LEU A 46 -6.12 7.40 2.31
C LEU A 46 -5.23 8.08 1.28
N PHE A 47 -5.83 8.74 0.30
CA PHE A 47 -5.12 9.61 -0.64
C PHE A 47 -5.68 11.03 -0.57
N ASP A 48 -4.79 12.03 -0.56
CA ASP A 48 -5.20 13.42 -0.71
C ASP A 48 -5.50 13.77 -2.18
N ALA A 49 -5.90 15.03 -2.43
CA ALA A 49 -6.23 15.52 -3.77
C ALA A 49 -5.03 15.53 -4.74
N ASP A 50 -3.80 15.53 -4.22
CA ASP A 50 -2.56 15.50 -4.99
C ASP A 50 -2.03 14.07 -5.19
N GLY A 51 -2.71 13.07 -4.62
CA GLY A 51 -2.35 11.66 -4.70
C GLY A 51 -1.26 11.24 -3.70
N ASN A 52 -0.97 12.05 -2.67
CA ASN A 52 -0.11 11.62 -1.58
C ASN A 52 -0.89 10.68 -0.66
N TRP A 53 -0.23 9.60 -0.21
CA TRP A 53 -0.82 8.67 0.72
C TRP A 53 -0.78 9.22 2.15
N ILE A 54 -1.81 8.91 2.93
CA ILE A 54 -1.92 9.24 4.35
C ILE A 54 -2.30 7.98 5.08
N TYR A 55 -1.54 7.61 6.11
CA TYR A 55 -1.93 6.52 7.00
C TYR A 55 -2.80 7.04 8.15
N ASP A 56 -4.04 6.57 8.21
CA ASP A 56 -4.97 6.81 9.32
C ASP A 56 -4.98 5.57 10.22
N GLY A 57 -4.09 5.57 11.22
CA GLY A 57 -3.93 4.50 12.19
C GLY A 57 -2.69 4.68 13.07
N THR A 58 -2.50 3.76 14.01
CA THR A 58 -1.37 3.79 14.97
C THR A 58 -0.64 2.46 15.11
N ALA A 59 -1.03 1.45 14.32
CA ALA A 59 -0.58 0.07 14.49
C ALA A 59 0.67 -0.27 13.66
N LEU A 60 0.89 0.44 12.56
CA LEU A 60 2.02 0.26 11.65
C LEU A 60 3.10 1.32 11.90
N ASN A 61 4.36 0.93 11.85
CA ASN A 61 5.47 1.89 11.80
C ASN A 61 5.63 2.49 10.38
N ILE A 62 6.51 3.49 10.22
CA ILE A 62 6.70 4.20 8.96
C ILE A 62 7.10 3.25 7.82
N ASP A 63 8.06 2.34 8.05
CA ASP A 63 8.52 1.39 7.03
C ASP A 63 7.39 0.46 6.55
N GLU A 64 6.53 0.03 7.48
CA GLU A 64 5.36 -0.79 7.16
C GLU A 64 4.32 0.01 6.38
N GLN A 65 4.10 1.28 6.74
CA GLN A 65 3.19 2.18 6.03
C GLN A 65 3.65 2.38 4.58
N GLU A 66 4.94 2.66 4.36
CA GLU A 66 5.53 2.80 3.03
C GLU A 66 5.33 1.52 2.19
N HIS A 67 5.58 0.34 2.79
CA HIS A 67 5.35 -0.96 2.14
C HIS A 67 3.92 -1.14 1.66
N ILE A 68 2.94 -0.87 2.53
CA ILE A 68 1.54 -1.01 2.15
C ILE A 68 1.16 0.03 1.10
N ALA A 69 1.55 1.30 1.26
CA ALA A 69 1.22 2.38 0.33
C ALA A 69 1.82 2.15 -1.07
N GLY A 70 3.05 1.65 -1.17
CA GLY A 70 3.65 1.31 -2.45
C GLY A 70 3.04 0.05 -3.08
N SER A 71 2.53 -0.90 -2.29
CA SER A 71 1.81 -2.07 -2.80
C SER A 71 0.49 -1.70 -3.45
N ILE A 72 -0.13 -0.61 -2.98
CA ILE A 72 -1.37 -0.03 -3.52
C ILE A 72 -1.07 0.80 -4.78
N SER A 73 -0.10 1.72 -4.71
CA SER A 73 0.21 2.64 -5.81
C SER A 73 1.02 2.02 -6.95
N GLY A 74 1.62 0.84 -6.74
CA GLY A 74 2.50 0.19 -7.72
C GLY A 74 3.89 0.81 -7.81
N ASN A 75 4.19 1.83 -7.00
CA ASN A 75 5.45 2.59 -7.04
C ASN A 75 6.68 1.78 -6.61
N TYR A 76 6.52 0.62 -5.97
CA TYR A 76 7.66 -0.26 -5.65
C TYR A 76 8.48 -0.61 -6.88
N LYS A 77 7.81 -0.91 -8.00
CA LYS A 77 8.48 -1.32 -9.23
C LYS A 77 9.24 -0.16 -9.88
N GLU A 78 8.72 1.06 -9.81
CA GLU A 78 9.38 2.24 -10.38
C GLU A 78 10.57 2.69 -9.52
N MET A 79 10.42 2.67 -8.20
CA MET A 79 11.50 2.97 -7.27
C MET A 79 12.63 1.94 -7.36
N ASP A 80 12.32 0.65 -7.41
CA ASP A 80 13.32 -0.42 -7.59
C ASP A 80 14.05 -0.30 -8.93
N ASN A 81 13.33 0.05 -10.00
CA ASN A 81 13.94 0.28 -11.31
C ASN A 81 14.83 1.53 -11.32
N LEU A 82 14.42 2.61 -10.63
CA LEU A 82 15.22 3.82 -10.47
C LEU A 82 16.51 3.53 -9.71
N ILE A 83 16.40 2.84 -8.58
CA ILE A 83 17.55 2.43 -7.75
C ILE A 83 18.49 1.54 -8.56
N ARG A 84 17.98 0.54 -9.28
CA ARG A 84 18.80 -0.32 -10.15
C ARG A 84 19.51 0.50 -11.24
N GLY A 85 18.82 1.45 -11.87
CA GLY A 85 19.40 2.31 -12.89
C GLY A 85 20.45 3.30 -12.37
N LEU A 86 20.45 3.60 -11.07
CA LEU A 86 21.51 4.38 -10.43
C LEU A 86 22.76 3.53 -10.16
N TYR A 87 22.59 2.28 -9.73
CA TYR A 87 23.72 1.35 -9.52
C TYR A 87 24.36 0.85 -10.82
N GLU A 88 23.59 0.72 -11.91
CA GLU A 88 24.13 0.33 -13.23
C GLU A 88 24.94 1.46 -13.91
N LYS A 89 24.86 2.71 -13.43
CA LYS A 89 25.62 3.85 -13.97
C LYS A 89 26.98 4.08 -13.31
N GLU A 90 27.33 3.32 -12.27
CA GLU A 90 28.62 3.42 -11.57
C GLU A 90 29.70 2.43 -12.08
N TYR A 91 29.47 1.74 -13.20
CA TYR A 91 30.46 0.88 -13.88
C TYR A 91 30.64 1.24 -15.36
#